data_AF-A0A931PTT7-F1
#
_entry.id   AF-A0A931PTT7-F1
#
_cell.length_a   1.000
_cell.length_b   1.000
_cell.length_c   1.000
_cell.angle_alpha   90.00
_cell.angle_beta   90.00
_cell.angle_gamma   90.00
#
_symmetry.space_group_name_H-M   'P 1'
#
loop_
_entity.id
_entity.type
_entity.pdbx_description
1 polymer ?
#
loop_
_entity_poly.entity_id
_entity_poly.type
_entity_poly.pdbx_seq_one_letter_code
_entity_poly.pdbx_strand_id
1 'polypeptide(L)'
;MATGANEPSLKIKLFGRFEIWREGVLLSPQAWPQRQTQALLKLLASERGKVFTQDQLIEAIFSHLDVRKAKQSLRARLSELRRLLEPRLQSGRDSQFIQSAREGYFFSKDASCRVDTDEFLAISEMAQISEKDELWSEALHHYQNALALYEGDFLNEDVYEEWTMPLREKWRELYLTALAHTADCHAHLGQYHLAIERCRDLIEKAATRESVYRQKMLYHFLAGERSVAIQVYQNCTQALRESLDVEPSSETRKLQQEILDEHLSRTDYPSLKKPEVLKLLKEVPLFSELGEKECIDLWDHCECREYETGEYIIQEGDLESARFFLIMEGQVEVRRGNQVLVRQGKGSTIGDIAFLTKNPRSADVVALKKTRCLMLTQSDLRRLIHAHPEIALKMMADLAYRLRNTTETLNRVSAKEGKIR
;
A
#
# COMPACT_ATOMS: atom_id res chain seq x y z
N MET A 1 1.28 -22.55 30.11
CA MET A 1 2.64 -22.26 29.64
C MET A 1 2.64 -22.41 28.13
N ALA A 2 2.40 -21.34 27.39
CA ALA A 2 2.35 -21.36 25.93
C ALA A 2 2.71 -19.97 25.40
N THR A 3 3.98 -19.59 25.52
CA THR A 3 4.56 -18.39 24.89
C THR A 3 6.05 -18.64 24.72
N GLY A 4 6.43 -19.10 23.53
CA GLY A 4 7.82 -19.36 23.17
C GLY A 4 7.91 -19.48 21.66
N ALA A 5 7.37 -18.47 20.95
CA ALA A 5 7.80 -18.28 19.57
C ALA A 5 9.32 -18.12 19.62
N ASN A 6 10.01 -18.94 18.84
CA ASN A 6 11.46 -19.13 18.85
C ASN A 6 12.15 -17.76 18.59
N GLU A 7 12.47 -17.01 19.64
CA GLU A 7 13.16 -15.72 19.50
C GLU A 7 14.49 -15.95 18.79
N PRO A 8 14.86 -15.08 17.84
CA PRO A 8 16.10 -15.27 17.10
C PRO A 8 17.29 -15.19 18.04
N SER A 9 18.27 -16.06 17.81
CA SER A 9 19.49 -16.09 18.64
C SER A 9 20.33 -14.81 18.53
N LEU A 10 20.20 -14.08 17.41
CA LEU A 10 20.79 -12.75 17.21
C LEU A 10 19.75 -11.73 16.71
N LYS A 11 19.92 -10.49 17.15
CA LYS A 11 19.28 -9.31 16.54
C LYS A 11 20.36 -8.28 16.23
N ILE A 12 20.33 -7.71 15.03
CA ILE A 12 21.28 -6.67 14.59
C ILE A 12 20.46 -5.46 14.14
N LYS A 13 20.88 -4.28 14.60
CA LYS A 13 20.33 -2.99 14.17
C LYS A 13 21.42 -2.23 13.43
N LEU A 14 21.10 -1.85 12.19
CA LEU A 14 21.96 -1.09 11.29
C LEU A 14 21.40 0.30 10.98
N PHE A 15 20.09 0.54 11.17
CA PHE A 15 19.49 1.87 11.06
C PHE A 15 19.70 2.68 12.33
N GLY A 16 20.31 3.86 12.17
CA GLY A 16 20.77 4.68 13.28
C GLY A 16 22.02 4.08 13.92
N ARG A 17 22.00 3.98 15.25
CA ARG A 17 23.13 3.49 16.03
C ARG A 17 23.29 1.98 15.85
N PHE A 18 24.53 1.53 15.64
CA PHE A 18 24.80 0.11 15.49
C PHE A 18 24.65 -0.63 16.83
N GLU A 19 23.76 -1.61 16.86
CA GLU A 19 23.49 -2.43 18.05
C GLU A 19 23.35 -3.91 17.68
N ILE A 20 23.78 -4.78 18.58
CA ILE A 20 23.64 -6.23 18.43
C ILE A 20 23.24 -6.86 19.76
N TRP A 21 22.20 -7.69 19.71
CA TRP A 21 21.77 -8.51 20.82
C TRP A 21 22.05 -9.97 20.51
N ARG A 22 22.53 -10.70 21.51
CA ARG A 22 22.70 -12.15 21.47
C ARG A 22 21.89 -12.76 22.60
N GLU A 23 20.96 -13.66 22.25
CA GLU A 23 20.03 -14.28 23.21
C GLU A 23 19.33 -13.23 24.09
N GLY A 24 18.91 -12.12 23.48
CA GLY A 24 18.26 -10.99 24.15
C GLY A 24 19.20 -10.00 24.88
N VAL A 25 20.48 -10.31 25.03
CA VAL A 25 21.45 -9.44 25.73
C VAL A 25 22.22 -8.56 24.75
N LEU A 26 22.16 -7.25 24.94
CA LEU A 26 22.94 -6.28 24.16
C LEU A 26 24.44 -6.50 24.37
N LEU A 27 25.22 -6.66 23.30
CA LEU A 27 26.67 -6.73 23.41
C LEU A 27 27.24 -5.34 23.67
N SER A 28 28.06 -5.23 24.71
CA SER A 28 28.73 -3.98 25.06
C SER A 28 29.79 -3.60 24.00
N PRO A 29 30.09 -2.29 23.85
CA PRO A 29 31.19 -1.86 22.97
C PRO A 29 32.55 -2.49 23.31
N GLN A 30 32.77 -2.87 24.57
CA GLN A 30 34.00 -3.51 25.06
C GLN A 30 34.12 -4.98 24.67
N ALA A 31 33.01 -5.62 24.26
CA ALA A 31 33.02 -7.01 23.80
C ALA A 31 33.72 -7.17 22.43
N TRP A 32 33.86 -6.08 21.67
CA TRP A 32 34.51 -6.08 20.37
C TRP A 32 36.02 -6.11 20.52
N PRO A 33 36.72 -7.16 20.04
CA PRO A 33 38.17 -7.22 20.15
C PRO A 33 38.84 -6.06 19.42
N GLN A 34 38.31 -5.72 18.24
CA GLN A 34 38.92 -4.82 17.26
C GLN A 34 37.83 -4.13 16.44
N ARG A 35 38.09 -2.89 16.02
CA ARG A 35 37.17 -2.11 15.17
C ARG A 35 36.89 -2.81 13.83
N GLN A 36 37.91 -3.42 13.23
CA GLN A 36 37.76 -4.14 11.97
C GLN A 36 36.85 -5.38 12.10
N THR A 37 36.77 -6.01 13.27
CA THR A 37 35.83 -7.13 13.53
C THR A 37 34.38 -6.64 13.46
N GLN A 38 34.12 -5.46 14.00
CA GLN A 38 32.81 -4.83 13.96
C GLN A 38 32.44 -4.38 12.55
N ALA A 39 33.38 -3.76 11.83
CA ALA A 39 33.19 -3.37 10.43
C ALA A 39 32.86 -4.57 9.53
N LEU A 40 33.55 -5.71 9.73
CA LEU A 40 33.25 -6.94 8.98
C LEU A 40 31.82 -7.42 9.24
N LEU A 41 31.34 -7.38 10.49
CA LEU A 41 29.96 -7.76 10.77
C LEU A 41 28.97 -6.81 10.10
N LYS A 42 29.17 -5.49 10.26
CA LYS A 42 28.30 -4.47 9.68
C LYS A 42 28.18 -4.66 8.16
N LEU A 43 29.31 -4.83 7.46
CA LEU A 43 29.32 -5.06 6.01
C LEU A 43 28.63 -6.38 5.62
N LEU A 44 28.98 -7.50 6.25
CA LEU A 44 28.39 -8.80 5.92
C LEU A 44 26.89 -8.89 6.25
N ALA A 45 26.45 -8.26 7.35
CA ALA A 45 25.05 -8.22 7.76
C ALA A 45 24.21 -7.24 6.94
N SER A 46 24.82 -6.22 6.32
CA SER A 46 24.11 -5.24 5.49
C SER A 46 23.46 -5.83 4.23
N GLU A 47 24.02 -6.93 3.72
CA GLU A 47 23.51 -7.65 2.54
C GLU A 47 23.58 -9.16 2.76
N ARG A 48 22.74 -9.67 3.68
CA ARG A 48 22.71 -11.11 4.01
C ARG A 48 22.50 -11.97 2.78
N GLY A 49 23.24 -13.08 2.71
CA GLY A 49 23.30 -14.00 1.58
C GLY A 49 24.19 -13.56 0.43
N LYS A 50 24.63 -12.30 0.36
CA LYS A 50 25.62 -11.87 -0.64
C LYS A 50 27.00 -12.39 -0.27
N VAL A 51 27.67 -13.03 -1.22
CA VAL A 51 29.07 -13.44 -1.09
C VAL A 51 29.97 -12.24 -1.37
N PHE A 52 30.71 -11.81 -0.35
CA PHE A 52 31.77 -10.82 -0.48
C PHE A 52 33.10 -11.53 -0.72
N THR A 53 33.78 -11.18 -1.79
CA THR A 53 35.10 -11.76 -2.09
C THR A 53 36.13 -11.31 -1.05
N GLN A 54 37.21 -12.07 -0.90
CA GLN A 54 38.30 -11.67 0.01
C GLN A 54 38.86 -10.30 -0.35
N ASP A 55 39.01 -10.02 -1.65
CA ASP A 55 39.56 -8.75 -2.12
C ASP A 55 38.61 -7.59 -1.82
N GLN A 56 37.29 -7.76 -1.98
CA GLN A 56 36.29 -6.76 -1.58
C GLN A 56 36.34 -6.44 -0.08
N LEU A 57 36.45 -7.46 0.78
CA LEU A 57 36.56 -7.27 2.23
C LEU A 57 37.89 -6.61 2.63
N ILE A 58 38.97 -6.94 1.93
CA ILE A 58 40.29 -6.34 2.14
C ILE A 58 40.28 -4.87 1.74
N GLU A 59 39.76 -4.55 0.56
CA GLU A 59 39.64 -3.18 0.06
C GLU A 59 38.78 -2.33 0.99
N ALA A 60 37.63 -2.84 1.43
CA ALA A 60 36.72 -2.09 2.29
C ALA A 60 37.27 -1.77 3.69
N ILE A 61 38.00 -2.71 4.32
CA ILE A 61 38.31 -2.64 5.77
C ILE A 61 39.82 -2.59 6.05
N PHE A 62 40.64 -3.09 5.13
CA PHE A 62 42.08 -3.30 5.33
C PHE A 62 42.94 -2.62 4.26
N SER A 63 42.41 -1.62 3.53
CA SER A 63 43.09 -0.91 2.43
C SER A 63 44.44 -0.29 2.81
N HIS A 64 44.63 0.04 4.09
CA HIS A 64 45.87 0.59 4.64
C HIS A 64 47.00 -0.46 4.84
N LEU A 65 46.73 -1.75 4.61
CA LEU A 65 47.69 -2.84 4.81
C LEU A 65 48.18 -3.43 3.49
N ASP A 66 49.42 -3.91 3.49
CA ASP A 66 49.93 -4.76 2.41
C ASP A 66 49.07 -6.02 2.23
N VAL A 67 48.88 -6.47 0.99
CA VAL A 67 48.00 -7.60 0.61
C VAL A 67 48.20 -8.85 1.48
N ARG A 68 49.45 -9.23 1.77
CA ARG A 68 49.74 -10.42 2.60
C ARG A 68 49.26 -10.24 4.05
N LYS A 69 49.51 -9.07 4.64
CA LYS A 69 49.07 -8.74 6.01
C LYS A 69 47.55 -8.58 6.08
N ALA A 70 46.94 -8.00 5.03
CA ALA A 70 45.50 -7.86 4.93
C ALA A 70 44.80 -9.23 4.90
N LYS A 71 45.29 -10.18 4.09
CA LYS A 71 44.75 -11.56 4.06
C LYS A 71 44.87 -12.27 5.40
N GLN A 72 45.99 -12.11 6.10
CA GLN A 72 46.16 -12.69 7.45
C GLN A 72 45.21 -12.04 8.47
N SER A 73 45.08 -10.72 8.42
CA SER A 73 44.21 -9.94 9.30
C SER A 73 42.74 -10.29 9.08
N LEU A 74 42.29 -10.39 7.83
CA LEU A 74 40.93 -10.80 7.48
C LEU A 74 40.56 -12.14 8.12
N ARG A 75 41.43 -13.17 7.96
CA ARG A 75 41.20 -14.49 8.55
C ARG A 75 41.15 -14.45 10.07
N ALA A 76 42.04 -13.69 10.72
CA ALA A 76 42.04 -13.52 12.17
C ALA A 76 40.75 -12.85 12.65
N ARG A 77 40.36 -11.73 12.04
CA ARG A 77 39.15 -10.97 12.39
C ARG A 77 37.86 -11.78 12.14
N LEU A 78 37.80 -12.57 11.07
CA LEU A 78 36.68 -13.50 10.84
C LEU A 78 36.61 -14.61 11.90
N SER A 79 37.75 -15.17 12.30
CA SER A 79 37.77 -16.17 13.38
C SER A 79 37.33 -15.57 14.71
N GLU A 80 37.72 -14.32 15.00
CA GLU A 80 37.26 -13.58 16.18
C GLU A 80 35.77 -13.32 16.11
N LEU A 81 35.26 -12.85 14.96
CA LEU A 81 33.84 -12.58 14.75
C LEU A 81 32.99 -13.84 14.97
N ARG A 82 33.40 -14.97 14.39
CA ARG A 82 32.70 -16.26 14.57
C ARG A 82 32.62 -16.66 16.04
N ARG A 83 33.70 -16.54 16.81
CA ARG A 83 33.71 -16.84 18.25
C ARG A 83 32.89 -15.85 19.06
N LEU A 84 32.84 -14.58 18.65
CA LEU A 84 32.04 -13.55 19.30
C LEU A 84 30.54 -13.84 19.15
N LEU A 85 30.10 -14.17 17.93
CA LEU A 85 28.71 -14.53 17.65
C LEU A 85 28.33 -15.89 18.22
N GLU A 86 29.27 -16.85 18.21
CA GLU A 86 29.06 -18.23 18.64
C GLU A 86 30.13 -18.67 19.66
N PRO A 87 29.99 -18.33 20.95
CA PRO A 87 30.98 -18.68 21.98
C PRO A 87 31.18 -20.20 22.15
N ARG A 88 30.17 -20.99 21.78
CA ARG A 88 30.19 -22.46 21.82
C ARG A 88 30.70 -23.10 20.53
N LEU A 89 31.16 -22.31 19.55
CA LEU A 89 31.68 -22.81 18.28
C LEU A 89 32.95 -23.63 18.51
N GLN A 90 32.88 -24.92 18.17
CA GLN A 90 34.03 -25.82 18.24
C GLN A 90 34.98 -25.56 17.07
N SER A 91 36.29 -25.66 17.33
CA SER A 91 37.32 -25.55 16.28
C SER A 91 37.05 -26.51 15.14
N GLY A 92 37.04 -26.01 13.90
CA GLY A 92 36.83 -26.82 12.69
C GLY A 92 35.36 -27.01 12.29
N ARG A 93 34.38 -26.53 13.07
CA ARG A 93 32.99 -26.43 12.62
C ARG A 93 32.72 -25.13 11.87
N ASP A 94 31.82 -25.20 10.91
CA ASP A 94 31.31 -24.03 10.22
C ASP A 94 30.43 -23.19 11.13
N SER A 95 30.60 -21.88 11.04
CA SER A 95 29.75 -20.90 11.72
C SER A 95 28.38 -20.88 11.08
N GLN A 96 27.31 -20.84 11.89
CA GLN A 96 25.95 -20.75 11.36
C GLN A 96 25.67 -19.37 10.77
N PHE A 97 26.33 -18.32 11.27
CA PHE A 97 26.14 -16.95 10.83
C PHE A 97 27.09 -16.58 9.70
N ILE A 98 28.39 -16.78 9.86
CA ILE A 98 29.42 -16.33 8.90
C ILE A 98 30.01 -17.52 8.15
N GLN A 99 29.43 -17.83 6.99
CA GLN A 99 29.82 -18.98 6.17
C GLN A 99 30.94 -18.63 5.18
N SER A 100 31.74 -19.64 4.84
CA SER A 100 32.78 -19.53 3.81
C SER A 100 32.22 -20.00 2.46
N ALA A 101 32.51 -19.28 1.40
CA ALA A 101 32.23 -19.66 0.02
C ALA A 101 33.55 -19.83 -0.77
N ARG A 102 33.47 -20.30 -2.02
CA ARG A 102 34.65 -20.61 -2.86
C ARG A 102 35.66 -19.46 -2.95
N GLU A 103 35.19 -18.21 -2.97
CA GLU A 103 36.06 -17.02 -3.15
C GLU A 103 35.86 -15.95 -2.07
N GLY A 104 35.13 -16.26 -0.98
CA GLY A 104 34.66 -15.21 -0.08
C GLY A 104 33.91 -15.70 1.15
N TYR A 105 33.17 -14.77 1.75
CA TYR A 105 32.38 -14.98 2.96
C TYR A 105 31.02 -14.30 2.83
N PHE A 106 30.03 -14.82 3.54
CA PHE A 106 28.70 -14.22 3.58
C PHE A 106 28.07 -14.43 4.95
N PHE A 107 27.13 -13.55 5.29
CA PHE A 107 26.24 -13.77 6.42
C PHE A 107 25.03 -14.59 5.94
N SER A 108 24.77 -15.75 6.56
CA SER A 108 23.72 -16.68 6.13
C SER A 108 22.31 -16.11 6.32
N LYS A 109 21.42 -16.31 5.34
CA LYS A 109 19.99 -15.98 5.43
C LYS A 109 19.22 -16.95 6.33
N ASP A 110 19.66 -18.21 6.39
CA ASP A 110 19.01 -19.27 7.16
C ASP A 110 19.37 -19.23 8.65
N ALA A 111 20.36 -18.42 9.03
CA ALA A 111 20.74 -18.24 10.41
C ALA A 111 19.61 -17.61 11.22
N SER A 112 19.46 -18.04 12.48
CA SER A 112 18.50 -17.49 13.44
C SER A 112 18.92 -16.08 13.89
N CYS A 113 18.74 -15.12 12.98
CA CYS A 113 19.16 -13.73 13.11
C CYS A 113 18.12 -12.80 12.48
N ARG A 114 17.68 -11.80 13.24
CA ARG A 114 16.90 -10.66 12.72
C ARG A 114 17.83 -9.48 12.45
N VAL A 115 17.66 -8.85 11.29
CA VAL A 115 18.36 -7.62 10.92
C VAL A 115 17.31 -6.64 10.45
N ASP A 116 17.31 -5.43 11.01
CA ASP A 116 16.33 -4.38 10.69
C ASP A 116 16.25 -4.06 9.19
N THR A 117 17.36 -4.13 8.46
CA THR A 117 17.40 -3.99 7.00
C THR A 117 16.63 -5.08 6.27
N ASP A 118 16.71 -6.33 6.72
CA ASP A 118 15.96 -7.44 6.11
C ASP A 118 14.47 -7.28 6.39
N GLU A 119 14.13 -6.89 7.62
CA GLU A 119 12.74 -6.65 8.04
C GLU A 119 12.11 -5.48 7.27
N PHE A 120 12.86 -4.39 7.11
CA PHE A 120 12.43 -3.25 6.32
C PHE A 120 12.11 -3.66 4.88
N LEU A 121 12.98 -4.43 4.23
CA LEU A 121 12.76 -4.90 2.85
C LEU A 121 11.55 -5.83 2.77
N ALA A 122 11.42 -6.79 3.67
CA ALA A 122 10.30 -7.73 3.68
C ALA A 122 8.95 -7.02 3.89
N ILE A 123 8.88 -6.09 4.84
CA ILE A 123 7.65 -5.32 5.10
C ILE A 123 7.36 -4.38 3.92
N SER A 124 8.38 -3.76 3.32
CA SER A 124 8.19 -2.91 2.14
C SER A 124 7.70 -3.70 0.93
N GLU A 125 8.17 -4.94 0.74
CA GLU A 125 7.67 -5.83 -0.30
C GLU A 125 6.19 -6.18 -0.07
N MET A 126 5.80 -6.48 1.17
CA MET A 126 4.39 -6.68 1.52
C MET A 126 3.56 -5.42 1.23
N ALA A 127 4.08 -4.23 1.54
CA ALA A 127 3.41 -2.97 1.23
C ALA A 127 3.19 -2.77 -0.27
N GLN A 128 4.20 -3.06 -1.09
CA GLN A 128 4.11 -2.97 -2.55
C GLN A 128 3.14 -3.98 -3.15
N ILE A 129 3.03 -5.18 -2.57
CA ILE A 129 2.02 -6.16 -2.98
C ILE A 129 0.62 -5.61 -2.67
N SER A 130 0.38 -5.14 -1.45
CA SER A 130 -0.89 -4.50 -1.07
C SER A 130 -1.21 -3.29 -1.96
N GLU A 131 -0.22 -2.50 -2.35
CA GLU A 131 -0.37 -1.37 -3.27
C GLU A 131 -0.81 -1.81 -4.68
N LYS A 132 -0.19 -2.87 -5.22
CA LYS A 132 -0.58 -3.46 -6.53
C LYS A 132 -2.00 -4.03 -6.50
N ASP A 133 -2.41 -4.58 -5.37
CA ASP A 133 -3.76 -5.10 -5.14
C ASP A 133 -4.76 -4.00 -4.74
N GLU A 134 -4.33 -2.73 -4.75
CA GLU A 134 -5.12 -1.54 -4.40
C GLU A 134 -5.67 -1.54 -2.95
N LEU A 135 -5.02 -2.27 -2.05
CA LEU A 135 -5.33 -2.33 -0.61
C LEU A 135 -4.60 -1.21 0.15
N TRP A 136 -4.98 0.04 -0.12
CA TRP A 136 -4.24 1.24 0.30
C TRP A 136 -4.06 1.38 1.82
N SER A 137 -5.04 0.97 2.62
CA SER A 137 -4.96 1.00 4.09
C SER A 137 -3.93 0.00 4.63
N GLU A 138 -3.89 -1.21 4.05
CA GLU A 138 -2.91 -2.24 4.41
C GLU A 138 -1.50 -1.85 3.94
N ALA A 139 -1.40 -1.35 2.70
CA ALA A 139 -0.14 -0.83 2.15
C ALA A 139 0.42 0.29 3.05
N LEU A 140 -0.42 1.25 3.45
CA LEU A 140 -0.03 2.33 4.37
C LEU A 140 0.46 1.78 5.71
N HIS A 141 -0.25 0.81 6.29
CA HIS A 141 0.15 0.19 7.55
C HIS A 141 1.51 -0.50 7.44
N HIS A 142 1.75 -1.24 6.36
CA HIS A 142 3.04 -1.89 6.11
C HIS A 142 4.16 -0.87 5.92
N TYR A 143 3.96 0.17 5.09
CA TYR A 143 4.96 1.23 4.93
C TYR A 143 5.26 1.94 6.25
N GLN A 144 4.27 2.24 7.08
CA GLN A 144 4.49 2.84 8.40
C GLN A 144 5.31 1.93 9.33
N ASN A 145 5.04 0.62 9.33
CA ASN A 145 5.82 -0.35 10.09
C ASN A 145 7.27 -0.44 9.60
N ALA A 146 7.50 -0.40 8.28
CA ALA A 146 8.85 -0.36 7.71
C ALA A 146 9.58 0.93 8.11
N LEU A 147 8.94 2.09 7.96
CA LEU A 147 9.51 3.39 8.34
C LEU A 147 9.83 3.48 9.83
N ALA A 148 9.05 2.82 10.70
CA ALA A 148 9.32 2.77 12.13
C ALA A 148 10.62 2.04 12.50
N LEU A 149 11.12 1.14 11.62
CA LEU A 149 12.44 0.52 11.79
C LEU A 149 13.59 1.50 11.47
N TYR A 150 13.34 2.51 10.64
CA TYR A 150 14.33 3.50 10.24
C TYR A 150 14.41 4.64 11.26
N GLU A 151 15.03 4.37 12.41
CA GLU A 151 15.19 5.37 13.49
C GLU A 151 16.27 6.44 13.19
N GLY A 152 17.10 6.21 12.18
CA GLY A 152 18.14 7.13 11.73
C GLY A 152 18.92 6.57 10.54
N ASP A 153 19.79 7.40 9.97
CA ASP A 153 20.62 6.99 8.84
C ASP A 153 21.37 5.68 9.13
N PHE A 154 21.48 4.82 8.10
CA PHE A 154 22.23 3.58 8.16
C PHE A 154 23.66 3.83 8.69
N LEU A 155 24.04 3.12 9.76
CA LEU A 155 25.32 3.23 10.44
C LEU A 155 25.74 4.68 10.72
N ASN A 156 24.92 5.41 11.48
CA ASN A 156 25.10 6.84 11.71
C ASN A 156 26.43 7.22 12.41
N GLU A 157 27.08 6.28 13.09
CA GLU A 157 28.38 6.46 13.75
C GLU A 157 29.57 6.26 12.79
N ASP A 158 29.37 5.64 11.61
CA ASP A 158 30.42 5.25 10.67
C ASP A 158 30.48 6.16 9.43
N VAL A 159 30.15 7.45 9.57
CA VAL A 159 30.01 8.40 8.45
C VAL A 159 31.28 8.55 7.61
N TYR A 160 32.45 8.37 8.21
CA TYR A 160 33.76 8.55 7.57
C TYR A 160 34.32 7.25 6.97
N GLU A 161 33.63 6.12 7.12
CA GLU A 161 34.05 4.86 6.54
C GLU A 161 33.58 4.79 5.08
N GLU A 162 34.51 4.85 4.12
CA GLU A 162 34.21 4.97 2.68
C GLU A 162 33.29 3.85 2.17
N TRP A 163 33.47 2.62 2.66
CA TRP A 163 32.65 1.47 2.26
C TRP A 163 31.17 1.61 2.64
N THR A 164 30.84 2.47 3.61
CA THR A 164 29.45 2.69 4.05
C THR A 164 28.68 3.60 3.10
N MET A 165 29.36 4.51 2.39
CA MET A 165 28.74 5.54 1.55
C MET A 165 27.69 4.99 0.56
N PRO A 166 28.00 3.99 -0.29
CA PRO A 166 27.02 3.45 -1.24
C PRO A 166 25.85 2.76 -0.55
N LEU A 167 26.05 2.14 0.61
CA LEU A 167 24.98 1.52 1.39
C LEU A 167 24.09 2.58 2.03
N ARG A 168 24.67 3.65 2.57
CA ARG A 168 23.92 4.76 3.16
C ARG A 168 23.04 5.45 2.14
N GLU A 169 23.56 5.71 0.94
CA GLU A 169 22.80 6.26 -0.17
C GLU A 169 21.64 5.33 -0.57
N LYS A 170 21.93 4.04 -0.79
CA LYS A 170 20.91 3.02 -1.08
C LYS A 170 19.78 3.01 -0.06
N TRP A 171 20.12 2.93 1.24
CA TRP A 171 19.13 2.84 2.31
C TRP A 171 18.35 4.14 2.51
N ARG A 172 18.99 5.30 2.33
CA ARG A 172 18.30 6.59 2.34
C ARG A 172 17.30 6.67 1.19
N GLU A 173 17.67 6.22 -0.01
CA GLU A 173 16.78 6.24 -1.16
C GLU A 173 15.57 5.31 -0.99
N LEU A 174 15.77 4.11 -0.42
CA LEU A 174 14.68 3.21 -0.06
C LEU A 174 13.74 3.82 0.99
N TYR A 175 14.28 4.47 2.02
CA TYR A 175 13.51 5.18 3.03
C TYR A 175 12.66 6.31 2.42
N LEU A 176 13.26 7.16 1.58
CA LEU A 176 12.55 8.26 0.92
C LEU A 176 11.48 7.73 -0.04
N THR A 177 11.75 6.62 -0.72
CA THR A 177 10.77 5.95 -1.59
C THR A 177 9.58 5.44 -0.77
N ALA A 178 9.81 4.70 0.32
CA ALA A 178 8.75 4.23 1.21
C ALA A 178 7.91 5.39 1.78
N LEU A 179 8.57 6.49 2.17
CA LEU A 179 7.88 7.69 2.64
C LEU A 179 7.04 8.34 1.53
N ALA A 180 7.51 8.37 0.29
CA ALA A 180 6.72 8.84 -0.86
C ALA A 180 5.48 7.97 -1.11
N HIS A 181 5.61 6.64 -1.00
CA HIS A 181 4.45 5.74 -1.11
C HIS A 181 3.43 5.99 0.00
N THR A 182 3.83 6.34 1.24
CA THR A 182 2.83 6.71 2.26
C THR A 182 2.01 7.93 1.86
N ALA A 183 2.61 8.90 1.16
CA ALA A 183 1.90 10.07 0.64
C ALA A 183 0.87 9.66 -0.42
N ASP A 184 1.25 8.78 -1.35
CA ASP A 184 0.33 8.21 -2.34
C ASP A 184 -0.80 7.42 -1.67
N CYS A 185 -0.51 6.54 -0.70
CA CYS A 185 -1.53 5.81 0.04
C CYS A 185 -2.53 6.75 0.74
N HIS A 186 -2.03 7.81 1.42
CA HIS A 186 -2.91 8.81 2.02
C HIS A 186 -3.79 9.51 0.98
N ALA A 187 -3.23 9.87 -0.18
CA ALA A 187 -4.00 10.51 -1.26
C ALA A 187 -5.09 9.58 -1.83
N HIS A 188 -4.77 8.30 -2.02
CA HIS A 188 -5.72 7.27 -2.46
C HIS A 188 -6.86 7.04 -1.45
N LEU A 189 -6.58 7.22 -0.16
CA LEU A 189 -7.58 7.18 0.92
C LEU A 189 -8.34 8.52 1.10
N GLY A 190 -8.13 9.50 0.22
CA GLY A 190 -8.74 10.84 0.31
C GLY A 190 -8.19 11.74 1.41
N GLN A 191 -7.12 11.31 2.09
CA GLN A 191 -6.50 12.02 3.22
C GLN A 191 -5.44 13.02 2.71
N TYR A 192 -5.86 13.96 1.86
CA TYR A 192 -4.93 14.87 1.17
C TYR A 192 -4.08 15.72 2.12
N HIS A 193 -4.64 16.13 3.27
CA HIS A 193 -3.88 16.88 4.28
C HIS A 193 -2.66 16.10 4.80
N LEU A 194 -2.81 14.79 5.06
CA LEU A 194 -1.70 13.91 5.47
C LEU A 194 -0.74 13.66 4.31
N ALA A 195 -1.26 13.44 3.10
CA ALA A 195 -0.43 13.26 1.91
C ALA A 195 0.49 14.47 1.66
N ILE A 196 -0.07 15.68 1.74
CA ILE A 196 0.66 16.95 1.60
C ILE A 196 1.70 17.12 2.73
N GLU A 197 1.38 16.73 3.95
CA GLU A 197 2.33 16.73 5.07
C GLU A 197 3.50 15.78 4.82
N ARG A 198 3.23 14.54 4.37
CA ARG A 198 4.29 13.59 3.99
C ARG A 198 5.17 14.14 2.86
N CYS A 199 4.59 14.81 1.86
CA CYS A 199 5.36 15.49 0.82
C CYS A 199 6.24 16.63 1.37
N ARG A 200 5.78 17.36 2.39
CA ARG A 200 6.59 18.40 3.06
C ARG A 200 7.81 17.77 3.72
N ASP A 201 7.61 16.70 4.50
CA ASP A 201 8.70 15.97 5.17
C ASP A 201 9.73 15.45 4.16
N LEU A 202 9.28 14.98 3.00
CA LEU A 202 10.15 14.55 1.90
C LEU A 202 10.96 15.70 1.29
N ILE A 203 10.33 16.84 1.03
CA ILE A 203 11.01 18.01 0.45
C ILE A 203 12.06 18.55 1.41
N GLU A 204 11.81 18.56 2.72
CA GLU A 204 12.81 18.95 3.73
C GLU A 204 14.05 18.06 3.70
N LYS A 205 13.89 16.77 3.38
CA LYS A 205 15.00 15.79 3.30
C LYS A 205 15.65 15.71 1.91
N ALA A 206 14.94 16.08 0.86
CA ALA A 206 15.34 15.96 -0.54
C ALA A 206 14.72 17.10 -1.40
N ALA A 207 15.22 18.32 -1.20
CA ALA A 207 14.64 19.54 -1.76
C ALA A 207 14.64 19.60 -3.30
N THR A 208 15.50 18.84 -3.97
CA THR A 208 15.60 18.77 -5.44
C THR A 208 14.83 17.61 -6.05
N ARG A 209 14.10 16.82 -5.25
CA ARG A 209 13.35 15.66 -5.73
C ARG A 209 12.03 16.09 -6.38
N GLU A 210 12.12 16.43 -7.66
CA GLU A 210 11.04 17.00 -8.46
C GLU A 210 9.75 16.15 -8.47
N SER A 211 9.86 14.83 -8.41
CA SER A 211 8.70 13.92 -8.34
C SER A 211 7.79 14.19 -7.14
N VAL A 212 8.36 14.58 -6.00
CA VAL A 212 7.61 14.89 -4.77
C VAL A 212 6.84 16.20 -4.91
N TYR A 213 7.40 17.18 -5.63
CA TYR A 213 6.66 18.41 -5.95
C TYR A 213 5.48 18.11 -6.85
N ARG A 214 5.63 17.23 -7.85
CA ARG A 214 4.51 16.81 -8.70
C ARG A 214 3.39 16.14 -7.89
N GLN A 215 3.72 15.21 -6.99
CA GLN A 215 2.74 14.59 -6.07
C GLN A 215 2.03 15.66 -5.23
N LYS A 216 2.79 16.57 -4.61
CA LYS A 216 2.23 17.63 -3.78
C LYS A 216 1.32 18.59 -4.58
N MET A 217 1.72 18.96 -5.80
CA MET A 217 0.89 19.76 -6.72
C MET A 217 -0.44 19.04 -7.00
N LEU A 218 -0.38 17.76 -7.33
CA LEU A 218 -1.55 16.94 -7.60
C LEU A 218 -2.47 16.84 -6.38
N TYR A 219 -1.94 16.62 -5.18
CA TYR A 219 -2.74 16.50 -3.97
C TYR A 219 -3.40 17.81 -3.55
N HIS A 220 -2.71 18.95 -3.70
CA HIS A 220 -3.34 20.26 -3.50
C HIS A 220 -4.44 20.51 -4.53
N PHE A 221 -4.24 20.13 -5.79
CA PHE A 221 -5.30 20.25 -6.80
C PHE A 221 -6.51 19.36 -6.46
N LEU A 222 -6.28 18.12 -6.06
CA LEU A 222 -7.32 17.18 -5.62
C LEU A 222 -8.08 17.66 -4.37
N ALA A 223 -7.40 18.38 -3.48
CA ALA A 223 -8.01 19.04 -2.32
C ALA A 223 -8.80 20.32 -2.69
N GLY A 224 -8.81 20.74 -3.96
CA GLY A 224 -9.47 21.97 -4.43
C GLY A 224 -8.62 23.23 -4.28
N GLU A 225 -7.35 23.12 -3.89
CA GLU A 225 -6.44 24.21 -3.58
C GLU A 225 -5.56 24.57 -4.80
N ARG A 226 -6.20 24.89 -5.94
CA ARG A 226 -5.51 25.13 -7.22
C ARG A 226 -4.41 26.20 -7.14
N SER A 227 -4.66 27.32 -6.45
CA SER A 227 -3.68 28.39 -6.27
C SER A 227 -2.43 27.91 -5.52
N VAL A 228 -2.60 27.04 -4.53
CA VAL A 228 -1.49 26.45 -3.75
C VAL A 228 -0.72 25.45 -4.60
N ALA A 229 -1.40 24.64 -5.43
CA ALA A 229 -0.73 23.74 -6.36
C ALA A 229 0.21 24.49 -7.32
N ILE A 230 -0.21 25.64 -7.85
CA ILE A 230 0.65 26.50 -8.69
C ILE A 230 1.80 27.10 -7.88
N GLN A 231 1.58 27.48 -6.62
CA GLN A 231 2.67 27.93 -5.73
C GLN A 231 3.73 26.84 -5.52
N VAL A 232 3.31 25.57 -5.38
CA VAL A 232 4.24 24.44 -5.25
C VAL A 232 5.12 24.29 -6.48
N TYR A 233 4.58 24.50 -7.70
CA TYR A 233 5.38 24.51 -8.92
C TYR A 233 6.45 25.61 -8.90
N GLN A 234 6.10 26.82 -8.45
CA GLN A 234 7.05 27.93 -8.35
C GLN A 234 8.17 27.62 -7.35
N ASN A 235 7.82 27.04 -6.21
CA ASN A 235 8.79 26.61 -5.20
C ASN A 235 9.72 25.51 -5.74
N CYS A 236 9.18 24.56 -6.52
CA CYS A 236 9.96 23.54 -7.22
C CYS A 236 10.98 24.18 -8.17
N THR A 237 10.52 25.11 -9.00
CA THR A 237 11.36 25.84 -9.97
C THR A 237 12.50 26.57 -9.27
N GLN A 238 12.21 27.25 -8.16
CA GLN A 238 13.22 27.95 -7.38
C GLN A 238 14.24 26.98 -6.77
N ALA A 239 13.80 25.89 -6.14
CA ALA A 239 14.70 24.91 -5.53
C ALA A 239 15.65 24.25 -6.54
N LEU A 240 15.15 23.93 -7.74
CA LEU A 240 15.94 23.37 -8.84
C LEU A 240 16.98 24.35 -9.39
N ARG A 241 16.60 25.62 -9.59
CA ARG A 241 17.54 26.66 -10.03
C ARG A 241 18.62 26.92 -9.00
N GLU A 242 18.27 27.05 -7.72
CA GLU A 242 19.23 27.36 -6.67
C GLU A 242 20.23 26.22 -6.40
N SER A 243 19.76 24.97 -6.47
CA SER A 243 20.58 23.81 -6.09
C SER A 243 21.32 23.17 -7.26
N LEU A 244 20.75 23.21 -8.47
CA LEU A 244 21.22 22.45 -9.63
C LEU A 244 21.38 23.28 -10.90
N ASP A 245 20.95 24.56 -10.90
CA ASP A 245 20.93 25.43 -12.10
C ASP A 245 20.19 24.82 -13.30
N VAL A 246 19.05 24.17 -13.02
CA VAL A 246 18.19 23.55 -14.04
C VAL A 246 16.75 24.03 -13.94
N GLU A 247 16.04 23.97 -15.07
CA GLU A 247 14.59 24.18 -15.15
C GLU A 247 13.82 22.89 -14.84
N PRO A 248 12.54 22.99 -14.43
CA PRO A 248 11.67 21.84 -14.26
C PRO A 248 11.56 20.96 -15.52
N SER A 249 11.41 19.65 -15.31
CA SER A 249 11.23 18.65 -16.35
C SER A 249 9.97 18.91 -17.18
N SER A 250 9.88 18.23 -18.34
CA SER A 250 8.70 18.27 -19.20
C SER A 250 7.45 17.80 -18.47
N GLU A 251 7.57 16.77 -17.65
CA GLU A 251 6.46 16.16 -16.90
C GLU A 251 5.90 17.14 -15.86
N THR A 252 6.76 17.88 -15.18
CA THR A 252 6.35 18.87 -14.16
C THR A 252 5.68 20.08 -14.80
N ARG A 253 6.22 20.56 -15.93
CA ARG A 253 5.58 21.62 -16.73
C ARG A 253 4.24 21.18 -17.31
N LYS A 254 4.14 19.94 -17.79
CA LYS A 254 2.87 19.37 -18.27
C LYS A 254 1.82 19.36 -17.15
N LEU A 255 2.16 18.87 -15.96
CA LEU A 255 1.24 18.86 -14.82
C LEU A 255 0.78 20.27 -14.42
N GLN A 256 1.69 21.25 -14.40
CA GLN A 256 1.32 22.64 -14.15
C GLN A 256 0.28 23.13 -15.16
N GLN A 257 0.50 22.86 -16.45
CA GLN A 257 -0.42 23.27 -17.50
C GLN A 257 -1.78 22.58 -17.36
N GLU A 258 -1.82 21.28 -17.08
CA GLU A 258 -3.05 20.52 -16.83
C GLU A 258 -3.84 21.06 -15.62
N ILE A 259 -3.15 21.48 -14.56
CA ILE A 259 -3.75 22.15 -13.39
C ILE A 259 -4.30 23.54 -13.76
N LEU A 260 -3.62 24.29 -14.63
CA LEU A 260 -4.09 25.58 -15.11
C LEU A 260 -5.33 25.43 -16.00
N ASP A 261 -5.38 24.39 -16.82
CA ASP A 261 -6.48 24.13 -17.74
C ASP A 261 -7.67 23.40 -17.07
N GLU A 262 -7.54 23.08 -15.78
CA GLU A 262 -8.51 22.28 -15.00
C GLU A 262 -8.83 20.94 -15.67
N HIS A 263 -7.84 20.37 -16.34
CA HIS A 263 -7.96 19.16 -17.14
C HIS A 263 -6.87 18.17 -16.75
N LEU A 264 -7.16 17.32 -15.76
CA LEU A 264 -6.31 16.17 -15.41
C LEU A 264 -6.92 14.87 -15.95
N SER A 265 -6.11 14.09 -16.66
CA SER A 265 -6.50 12.75 -17.08
C SER A 265 -6.25 11.73 -15.98
N ARG A 266 -7.25 10.90 -15.68
CA ARG A 266 -7.18 9.81 -14.69
C ARG A 266 -6.15 8.73 -15.01
N THR A 267 -5.87 8.52 -16.29
CA THR A 267 -4.88 7.53 -16.74
C THR A 267 -3.46 7.92 -16.38
N ASP A 268 -3.21 9.22 -16.20
CA ASP A 268 -1.87 9.76 -16.06
C ASP A 268 -1.46 9.87 -14.58
N TYR A 269 -2.43 9.82 -13.65
CA TYR A 269 -2.20 9.96 -12.22
C TYR A 269 -3.11 9.01 -11.39
N PRO A 270 -2.62 7.83 -11.01
CA PRO A 270 -3.39 6.81 -10.28
C PRO A 270 -4.03 7.32 -8.97
N SER A 271 -3.37 8.26 -8.29
CA SER A 271 -3.84 8.92 -7.05
C SER A 271 -5.06 9.82 -7.24
N LEU A 272 -5.60 9.96 -8.46
CA LEU A 272 -6.90 10.58 -8.76
C LEU A 272 -8.12 9.73 -8.39
N LYS A 273 -7.96 8.55 -7.77
CA LYS A 273 -9.08 7.83 -7.12
C LYS A 273 -9.37 8.47 -5.73
N LYS A 274 -10.51 9.11 -5.36
CA LYS A 274 -11.75 9.53 -6.09
C LYS A 274 -12.71 10.41 -5.21
N PRO A 275 -13.09 11.65 -5.60
CA PRO A 275 -14.29 12.36 -5.09
C PRO A 275 -15.61 12.01 -5.79
N GLU A 276 -15.56 11.54 -7.05
CA GLU A 276 -16.76 11.31 -7.86
C GLU A 276 -17.60 10.11 -7.43
N VAL A 277 -17.00 9.04 -6.90
CA VAL A 277 -17.79 7.93 -6.36
C VAL A 277 -18.34 8.22 -4.98
N LEU A 278 -17.67 9.05 -4.16
CA LEU A 278 -18.28 9.57 -2.93
C LEU A 278 -19.52 10.40 -3.25
N LYS A 279 -19.45 11.28 -4.27
CA LYS A 279 -20.62 12.01 -4.77
C LYS A 279 -21.71 11.07 -5.28
N LEU A 280 -21.32 10.05 -6.05
CA LEU A 280 -22.27 9.09 -6.62
C LEU A 280 -22.94 8.20 -5.56
N LEU A 281 -22.21 7.76 -4.54
CA LEU A 281 -22.74 7.00 -3.40
C LEU A 281 -23.72 7.85 -2.59
N LYS A 282 -23.38 9.13 -2.36
CA LYS A 282 -24.29 10.08 -1.69
C LYS A 282 -25.58 10.35 -2.48
N GLU A 283 -25.55 10.25 -3.80
CA GLU A 283 -26.74 10.34 -4.67
C GLU A 283 -27.66 9.09 -4.57
N VAL A 284 -27.15 7.98 -4.02
CA VAL A 284 -27.96 6.77 -3.80
C VAL A 284 -28.72 6.89 -2.48
N PRO A 285 -30.06 6.81 -2.48
CA PRO A 285 -30.85 6.95 -1.26
C PRO A 285 -30.41 6.03 -0.12
N LEU A 286 -29.95 4.83 -0.47
CA LEU A 286 -29.44 3.83 0.47
C LEU A 286 -28.18 4.29 1.24
N PHE A 287 -27.32 5.11 0.62
CA PHE A 287 -26.00 5.51 1.15
C PHE A 287 -25.90 7.03 1.40
N SER A 288 -27.00 7.76 1.20
CA SER A 288 -27.06 9.23 1.29
C SER A 288 -26.69 9.83 2.65
N GLU A 289 -26.87 9.07 3.74
CA GLU A 289 -26.54 9.50 5.12
C GLU A 289 -25.17 9.01 5.59
N LEU A 290 -24.47 8.23 4.76
CA LEU A 290 -23.12 7.79 5.10
C LEU A 290 -22.17 8.99 5.07
N GLY A 291 -21.38 9.14 6.12
CA GLY A 291 -20.28 10.08 6.12
C GLY A 291 -19.22 9.68 5.08
N GLU A 292 -18.22 10.55 4.91
CA GLU A 292 -17.19 10.33 3.90
C GLU A 292 -16.35 9.09 4.19
N LYS A 293 -16.03 8.86 5.47
CA LYS A 293 -15.28 7.68 5.92
C LYS A 293 -16.04 6.39 5.62
N GLU A 294 -17.36 6.39 5.83
CA GLU A 294 -18.22 5.24 5.61
C GLU A 294 -18.42 4.95 4.11
N CYS A 295 -18.46 5.99 3.28
CA CYS A 295 -18.47 5.82 1.82
C CYS A 295 -17.15 5.26 1.29
N ILE A 296 -16.02 5.62 1.93
CA ILE A 296 -14.69 5.05 1.65
C ILE A 296 -14.67 3.58 2.06
N ASP A 297 -15.08 3.26 3.30
CA ASP A 297 -15.15 1.88 3.79
C ASP A 297 -16.07 1.01 2.91
N LEU A 298 -17.20 1.55 2.46
CA LEU A 298 -18.09 0.88 1.50
C LEU A 298 -17.39 0.60 0.16
N TRP A 299 -16.68 1.58 -0.39
CA TRP A 299 -15.96 1.44 -1.65
C TRP A 299 -14.86 0.37 -1.58
N ASP A 300 -14.07 0.39 -0.51
CA ASP A 300 -12.93 -0.52 -0.32
C ASP A 300 -13.35 -2.00 -0.22
N HIS A 301 -14.61 -2.26 0.12
CA HIS A 301 -15.15 -3.61 0.28
C HIS A 301 -16.07 -4.06 -0.87
N CYS A 302 -16.25 -3.23 -1.89
CA CYS A 302 -17.08 -3.54 -3.05
C CYS A 302 -16.26 -3.83 -4.30
N GLU A 303 -16.79 -4.66 -5.19
CA GLU A 303 -16.20 -4.85 -6.52
C GLU A 303 -16.92 -3.99 -7.55
N CYS A 304 -16.19 -3.28 -8.41
CA CYS A 304 -16.77 -2.57 -9.55
C CYS A 304 -16.80 -3.51 -10.77
N ARG A 305 -18.00 -3.76 -11.31
CA ARG A 305 -18.22 -4.61 -12.48
C ARG A 305 -18.75 -3.79 -13.66
N GLU A 306 -18.20 -4.02 -14.85
CA GLU A 306 -18.70 -3.46 -16.09
C GLU A 306 -19.39 -4.53 -16.92
N TYR A 307 -20.46 -4.13 -17.61
CA TYR A 307 -21.27 -4.98 -18.47
C TYR A 307 -21.50 -4.27 -19.80
N GLU A 308 -21.34 -5.01 -20.90
CA GLU A 308 -21.58 -4.51 -22.24
C GLU A 308 -23.08 -4.58 -22.60
N THR A 309 -23.47 -3.88 -23.66
CA THR A 309 -24.89 -3.84 -24.08
C THR A 309 -25.38 -5.24 -24.49
N GLY A 310 -26.48 -5.69 -23.91
CA GLY A 310 -27.08 -7.01 -24.13
C GLY A 310 -26.57 -8.10 -23.16
N GLU A 311 -25.59 -7.79 -22.31
CA GLU A 311 -25.05 -8.74 -21.35
C GLU A 311 -26.00 -8.97 -20.16
N TYR A 312 -26.04 -10.21 -19.67
CA TYR A 312 -26.82 -10.57 -18.48
C TYR A 312 -26.02 -10.27 -17.21
N ILE A 313 -26.59 -9.44 -16.35
CA ILE A 313 -26.05 -9.12 -15.02
C ILE A 313 -26.57 -10.14 -14.00
N ILE A 314 -27.81 -10.57 -14.14
CA ILE A 314 -28.48 -11.59 -13.32
C ILE A 314 -29.30 -12.47 -14.27
N GLN A 315 -29.25 -13.79 -14.06
CA GLN A 315 -30.13 -14.74 -14.75
C GLN A 315 -31.21 -15.26 -13.79
N GLU A 316 -32.43 -15.39 -14.29
CA GLU A 316 -33.57 -15.95 -13.56
C GLU A 316 -33.30 -17.40 -13.15
N GLY A 317 -33.66 -17.77 -11.92
CA GLY A 317 -33.49 -19.13 -11.40
C GLY A 317 -32.12 -19.42 -10.81
N ASP A 318 -31.12 -18.57 -11.02
CA ASP A 318 -29.79 -18.76 -10.44
C ASP A 318 -29.83 -18.81 -8.90
N LEU A 319 -29.14 -19.81 -8.35
CA LEU A 319 -28.97 -20.05 -6.91
C LEU A 319 -27.56 -19.69 -6.42
N GLU A 320 -26.59 -19.54 -7.31
CA GLU A 320 -25.19 -19.36 -6.95
C GLU A 320 -24.87 -17.93 -6.50
N SER A 321 -24.50 -17.78 -5.23
CA SER A 321 -24.00 -16.55 -4.61
C SER A 321 -24.88 -15.32 -4.87
N ALA A 322 -25.99 -15.20 -4.14
CA ALA A 322 -26.83 -14.01 -4.23
C ALA A 322 -26.00 -12.74 -3.93
N ARG A 323 -25.76 -11.96 -4.98
CA ARG A 323 -25.06 -10.67 -4.99
C ARG A 323 -26.05 -9.53 -5.12
N PHE A 324 -25.73 -8.43 -4.49
CA PHE A 324 -26.44 -7.17 -4.60
C PHE A 324 -25.67 -6.26 -5.56
N PHE A 325 -26.38 -5.53 -6.41
CA PHE A 325 -25.74 -4.58 -7.32
C PHE A 325 -26.41 -3.21 -7.23
N LEU A 326 -25.58 -2.18 -7.24
CA LEU A 326 -25.97 -0.78 -7.38
C LEU A 326 -25.51 -0.27 -8.75
N ILE A 327 -26.44 0.29 -9.54
CA ILE A 327 -26.14 0.82 -10.87
C ILE A 327 -25.48 2.20 -10.70
N MET A 328 -24.22 2.28 -11.07
CA MET A 328 -23.42 3.51 -11.01
C MET A 328 -23.62 4.34 -12.28
N GLU A 329 -23.63 3.69 -13.43
CA GLU A 329 -23.82 4.28 -14.76
C GLU A 329 -24.53 3.28 -15.68
N GLY A 330 -25.24 3.77 -16.68
CA GLY A 330 -25.94 2.92 -17.66
C GLY A 330 -27.43 2.70 -17.35
N GLN A 331 -28.00 1.69 -18.00
CA GLN A 331 -29.42 1.35 -17.91
C GLN A 331 -29.61 -0.14 -18.10
N VAL A 332 -30.47 -0.74 -17.28
CA VAL A 332 -30.78 -2.17 -17.30
C VAL A 332 -32.27 -2.38 -17.47
N GLU A 333 -32.62 -3.55 -18.01
CA GLU A 333 -33.98 -4.06 -18.09
C GLU A 333 -34.13 -5.27 -17.17
N VAL A 334 -35.13 -5.23 -16.29
CA VAL A 334 -35.52 -6.36 -15.45
C VAL A 334 -36.72 -7.03 -16.11
N ARG A 335 -36.60 -8.32 -16.41
CA ARG A 335 -37.65 -9.08 -17.11
C ARG A 335 -37.83 -10.47 -16.51
N ARG A 336 -39.05 -10.98 -16.57
CA ARG A 336 -39.39 -12.36 -16.19
C ARG A 336 -39.98 -13.06 -17.41
N GLY A 337 -39.30 -14.09 -17.91
CA GLY A 337 -39.58 -14.63 -19.25
C GLY A 337 -39.61 -13.53 -20.32
N ASN A 338 -40.69 -13.44 -21.10
CA ASN A 338 -40.85 -12.43 -22.15
C ASN A 338 -41.43 -11.09 -21.65
N GLN A 339 -41.75 -10.96 -20.37
CA GLN A 339 -42.38 -9.76 -19.82
C GLN A 339 -41.35 -8.82 -19.18
N VAL A 340 -41.26 -7.60 -19.71
CA VAL A 340 -40.46 -6.52 -19.10
C VAL A 340 -41.20 -6.00 -17.87
N LEU A 341 -40.57 -6.11 -16.70
CA LEU A 341 -41.13 -5.67 -15.43
C LEU A 341 -40.83 -4.18 -15.19
N VAL A 342 -39.57 -3.80 -15.37
CA VAL A 342 -39.11 -2.43 -15.14
C VAL A 342 -37.79 -2.16 -15.85
N ARG A 343 -37.53 -0.89 -16.18
CA ARG A 343 -36.22 -0.41 -16.62
C ARG A 343 -35.65 0.49 -15.54
N GLN A 344 -34.39 0.27 -15.20
CA GLN A 344 -33.71 0.95 -14.10
C GLN A 344 -32.38 1.54 -14.59
N GLY A 345 -31.97 2.65 -13.99
CA GLY A 345 -30.74 3.36 -14.35
C GLY A 345 -29.93 3.73 -13.12
N LYS A 346 -28.96 4.63 -13.31
CA LYS A 346 -28.11 5.18 -12.25
C LYS A 346 -28.88 5.43 -10.94
N GLY A 347 -28.32 4.96 -9.83
CA GLY A 347 -28.87 5.07 -8.48
C GLY A 347 -29.86 3.98 -8.08
N SER A 348 -30.26 3.10 -9.02
CA SER A 348 -31.15 1.98 -8.74
C SER A 348 -30.37 0.74 -8.28
N THR A 349 -31.03 -0.10 -7.49
CA THR A 349 -30.48 -1.36 -6.96
C THR A 349 -31.18 -2.56 -7.57
N ILE A 350 -30.42 -3.62 -7.86
CA ILE A 350 -30.92 -4.88 -8.44
C ILE A 350 -30.40 -6.09 -7.64
N GLY A 351 -31.18 -7.17 -7.66
CA GLY A 351 -30.82 -8.42 -7.00
C GLY A 351 -30.99 -8.43 -5.48
N ASP A 352 -31.58 -7.39 -4.91
CA ASP A 352 -31.90 -7.19 -3.50
C ASP A 352 -32.79 -8.28 -2.89
N ILE A 353 -33.82 -8.73 -3.62
CA ILE A 353 -34.78 -9.73 -3.13
C ILE A 353 -34.09 -11.06 -2.84
N ALA A 354 -33.48 -11.69 -3.85
CA ALA A 354 -32.78 -12.97 -3.70
C ALA A 354 -31.63 -12.88 -2.70
N PHE A 355 -30.96 -11.73 -2.65
CA PHE A 355 -29.87 -11.44 -1.71
C PHE A 355 -30.32 -11.46 -0.25
N LEU A 356 -31.50 -10.91 0.07
CA LEU A 356 -32.03 -10.84 1.43
C LEU A 356 -32.83 -12.08 1.82
N THR A 357 -33.64 -12.62 0.91
CA THR A 357 -34.58 -13.71 1.21
C THR A 357 -34.00 -15.10 0.98
N LYS A 358 -32.79 -15.21 0.41
CA LYS A 358 -32.14 -16.47 0.01
C LYS A 358 -32.99 -17.33 -0.94
N ASN A 359 -33.88 -16.69 -1.70
CA ASN A 359 -34.63 -17.34 -2.77
C ASN A 359 -33.82 -17.32 -4.08
N PRO A 360 -34.14 -18.18 -5.07
CA PRO A 360 -33.59 -18.08 -6.42
C PRO A 360 -33.85 -16.71 -7.04
N ARG A 361 -33.02 -16.30 -8.00
CA ARG A 361 -33.21 -15.05 -8.74
C ARG A 361 -34.60 -15.03 -9.39
N SER A 362 -35.34 -13.95 -9.13
CA SER A 362 -36.75 -13.83 -9.48
C SER A 362 -37.01 -13.35 -10.91
N ALA A 363 -35.99 -12.86 -11.61
CA ALA A 363 -36.05 -12.23 -12.93
C ALA A 363 -34.63 -12.12 -13.51
N ASP A 364 -34.53 -12.07 -14.83
CA ASP A 364 -33.31 -11.67 -15.53
C ASP A 364 -33.08 -10.16 -15.35
N VAL A 365 -31.81 -9.77 -15.35
CA VAL A 365 -31.40 -8.37 -15.51
C VAL A 365 -30.39 -8.27 -16.64
N VAL A 366 -30.72 -7.50 -17.67
CA VAL A 366 -29.92 -7.36 -18.89
C VAL A 366 -29.53 -5.89 -19.08
N ALA A 367 -28.27 -5.64 -19.42
CA ALA A 367 -27.77 -4.31 -19.72
C ALA A 367 -28.35 -3.79 -21.05
N LEU A 368 -29.08 -2.67 -21.04
CA LEU A 368 -29.59 -2.01 -22.26
C LEU A 368 -28.57 -1.05 -22.89
N LYS A 369 -27.56 -0.65 -22.10
CA LYS A 369 -26.41 0.17 -22.49
C LYS A 369 -25.19 -0.37 -21.77
N LYS A 370 -23.98 0.07 -22.14
CA LYS A 370 -22.80 -0.13 -21.31
C LYS A 370 -23.09 0.33 -19.89
N THR A 371 -22.98 -0.58 -18.94
CA THR A 371 -23.48 -0.41 -17.57
C THR A 371 -22.39 -0.75 -16.58
N ARG A 372 -22.17 0.14 -15.62
CA ARG A 372 -21.22 -0.06 -14.54
C ARG A 372 -21.97 -0.22 -13.22
N CYS A 373 -21.66 -1.28 -12.49
CA CYS A 373 -22.30 -1.59 -11.22
C CYS A 373 -21.28 -1.71 -10.09
N LEU A 374 -21.67 -1.29 -8.89
CA LEU A 374 -21.00 -1.66 -7.65
C LEU A 374 -21.64 -2.97 -7.15
N MET A 375 -20.83 -4.00 -6.93
CA MET A 375 -21.26 -5.34 -6.52
C MET A 375 -20.90 -5.61 -5.06
N LEU A 376 -21.87 -6.14 -4.31
CA LEU A 376 -21.76 -6.47 -2.89
C LEU A 376 -22.16 -7.94 -2.65
N THR A 377 -21.39 -8.64 -1.82
CA THR A 377 -21.74 -9.97 -1.31
C THR A 377 -22.51 -9.88 0.01
N GLN A 378 -23.14 -10.99 0.44
CA GLN A 378 -23.85 -11.04 1.72
C GLN A 378 -22.91 -10.85 2.92
N SER A 379 -21.66 -11.29 2.81
CA SER A 379 -20.61 -11.03 3.79
C SER A 379 -20.24 -9.55 3.86
N ASP A 380 -20.16 -8.87 2.71
CA ASP A 380 -19.83 -7.44 2.66
C ASP A 380 -20.94 -6.62 3.32
N LEU A 381 -22.20 -6.90 2.97
CA LEU A 381 -23.32 -6.20 3.59
C LEU A 381 -23.41 -6.47 5.10
N ARG A 382 -23.18 -7.72 5.55
CA ARG A 382 -23.19 -8.01 7.00
C ARG A 382 -22.12 -7.21 7.74
N ARG A 383 -20.90 -7.15 7.20
CA ARG A 383 -19.82 -6.33 7.77
C ARG A 383 -20.22 -4.86 7.83
N LEU A 384 -20.80 -4.33 6.75
CA LEU A 384 -21.27 -2.95 6.68
C LEU A 384 -22.39 -2.66 7.69
N ILE A 385 -23.38 -3.55 7.84
CA ILE A 385 -24.46 -3.38 8.81
C ILE A 385 -23.94 -3.48 10.24
N HIS A 386 -22.96 -4.34 10.52
CA HIS A 386 -22.34 -4.43 11.84
C HIS A 386 -21.59 -3.16 12.22
N ALA A 387 -20.91 -2.53 11.26
CA ALA A 387 -20.24 -1.25 11.46
C ALA A 387 -21.24 -0.07 11.51
N HIS A 388 -22.31 -0.13 10.72
CA HIS A 388 -23.26 0.96 10.44
C HIS A 388 -24.72 0.47 10.41
N PRO A 389 -25.36 0.29 11.57
CA PRO A 389 -26.73 -0.25 11.67
C PRO A 389 -27.80 0.57 10.92
N GLU A 390 -27.58 1.87 10.71
CA GLU A 390 -28.43 2.79 9.96
C GLU A 390 -28.69 2.35 8.51
N ILE A 391 -27.72 1.65 7.90
CA ILE A 391 -27.85 1.08 6.55
C ILE A 391 -29.03 0.10 6.52
N ALA A 392 -29.13 -0.78 7.53
CA ALA A 392 -30.21 -1.77 7.60
C ALA A 392 -31.59 -1.10 7.73
N LEU A 393 -31.69 -0.01 8.50
CA LEU A 393 -32.94 0.75 8.65
C LEU A 393 -33.38 1.38 7.32
N LYS A 394 -32.46 1.98 6.56
CA LYS A 394 -32.75 2.57 5.24
C LYS A 394 -33.10 1.50 4.21
N MET A 395 -32.42 0.35 4.21
CA MET A 395 -32.81 -0.80 3.38
C MET A 395 -34.23 -1.25 3.67
N MET A 396 -34.60 -1.42 4.94
CA MET A 396 -35.96 -1.80 5.33
C MET A 396 -37.00 -0.76 4.88
N ALA A 397 -36.67 0.53 4.98
CA ALA A 397 -37.55 1.61 4.53
C ALA A 397 -37.74 1.61 3.00
N ASP A 398 -36.67 1.44 2.21
CA ASP A 398 -36.76 1.36 0.74
C ASP A 398 -37.56 0.13 0.29
N LEU A 399 -37.32 -1.04 0.91
CA LEU A 399 -38.08 -2.26 0.62
C LEU A 399 -39.56 -2.11 0.97
N ALA A 400 -39.88 -1.49 2.11
CA ALA A 400 -41.26 -1.22 2.50
C ALA A 400 -41.96 -0.25 1.52
N TYR A 401 -41.25 0.78 1.05
CA TYR A 401 -41.76 1.71 0.03
C TYR A 401 -42.02 1.00 -1.31
N ARG A 402 -41.09 0.15 -1.76
CA ARG A 402 -41.25 -0.64 -2.99
C ARG A 402 -42.38 -1.64 -2.90
N LEU A 403 -42.53 -2.32 -1.76
CA LEU A 403 -43.64 -3.25 -1.53
C LEU A 403 -44.99 -2.52 -1.60
N ARG A 404 -45.09 -1.34 -0.97
CA ARG A 404 -46.29 -0.49 -1.01
C ARG A 404 -46.62 -0.08 -2.45
N ASN A 405 -45.64 0.42 -3.20
CA ASN A 405 -45.87 0.84 -4.59
C ASN A 405 -46.25 -0.33 -5.50
N THR A 406 -45.63 -1.50 -5.31
CA THR A 406 -45.98 -2.72 -6.06
C THR A 406 -47.41 -3.15 -5.74
N THR A 407 -47.80 -3.12 -4.47
CA THR A 407 -49.17 -3.47 -4.01
C THR A 407 -50.20 -2.46 -4.52
N GLU A 408 -49.91 -1.17 -4.49
CA GLU A 408 -50.80 -0.13 -5.03
C GLU A 408 -50.95 -0.24 -6.56
N THR A 409 -49.88 -0.61 -7.27
CA THR A 409 -49.92 -0.84 -8.72
C THR A 409 -50.74 -2.08 -9.06
N LEU A 410 -50.55 -3.19 -8.34
CA LEU A 410 -51.37 -4.40 -8.49
C LEU A 410 -52.85 -4.13 -8.20
N ASN A 411 -53.16 -3.40 -7.13
CA ASN A 411 -54.54 -3.01 -6.80
C ASN A 411 -55.19 -2.13 -7.88
N ARG A 412 -54.44 -1.23 -8.51
CA ARG A 412 -54.94 -0.41 -9.64
C ARG A 412 -55.18 -1.24 -10.90
N VAL A 413 -54.38 -2.27 -11.15
CA VAL A 413 -54.59 -3.20 -12.28
C VAL A 413 -55.83 -4.06 -12.03
N SER A 414 -55.98 -4.65 -10.85
CA SER A 414 -57.18 -5.42 -10.47
C SER A 414 -58.46 -4.58 -10.44
N ALA A 415 -58.39 -3.30 -10.06
CA ALA A 415 -59.54 -2.39 -10.09
C ALA A 415 -59.95 -1.94 -11.51
N LYS A 416 -59.04 -1.99 -12.49
CA LYS A 416 -59.36 -1.73 -13.90
C LYS A 416 -60.02 -2.94 -14.57
N GLU A 417 -59.61 -4.15 -14.23
CA GLU A 417 -60.23 -5.39 -14.75
C GLU A 417 -61.66 -5.60 -14.21
N GLY A 418 -61.94 -5.16 -12.98
CA GLY A 418 -63.30 -5.19 -12.40
C GLY A 418 -64.30 -4.19 -13.00
N LYS A 419 -63.86 -3.23 -13.81
CA LYS A 419 -64.73 -2.23 -14.47
C LYS A 419 -65.09 -2.58 -15.93
N ILE A 420 -64.62 -3.72 -16.44
CA ILE A 420 -64.90 -4.19 -17.83
C ILE A 420 -65.88 -5.39 -17.81
N ARG A 421 -66.51 -5.70 -16.68
CA ARG A 421 -67.59 -6.69 -16.59
C ARG A 421 -68.97 -6.05 -16.59
#